data_AF-A0A520DCJ8-F1
#
_entry.id   AF-A0A520DCJ8-F1
#
_cell.length_a   1.000
_cell.length_b   1.000
_cell.length_c   1.000
_cell.angle_alpha   90.00
_cell.angle_beta   90.00
_cell.angle_gamma   90.00
#
_symmetry.space_group_name_H-M   'P 1'
#
loop_
_entity.id
_entity.type
_entity.pdbx_description
1 polymer ?
#
loop_
_entity_poly.entity_id
_entity_poly.type
_entity_poly.pdbx_seq_one_letter_code
_entity_poly.pdbx_strand_id
1 'polypeptide(L)'
;AVEAGERLGFLPGDLSQKVDPYLRPLYDALHDLMGHDKVQKAFERNALEIAPLAFMRGRTLNNAFVILDEAQNTTPEQMKMFLTRIGFGAKAVVTGDVSQIDLPKTQLSGLIDAERVLKRVKGIAITRFTTADVVRHPLVARIVDAYDGARPRATRGGGGAS
;
A
#
# COMPACT_ATOMS: atom_id res chain seq x y z
N ALA A 1 21.51 3.74 -13.35
CA ALA A 1 21.77 2.85 -12.20
C ALA A 1 20.41 2.48 -11.61
N VAL A 2 20.04 1.22 -11.73
CA VAL A 2 18.75 0.66 -11.33
C VAL A 2 18.96 0.09 -9.92
N GLU A 3 18.42 0.76 -8.91
CA GLU A 3 18.42 0.28 -7.52
C GLU A 3 16.97 0.13 -7.05
N ALA A 4 16.47 -1.07 -7.24
CA ALA A 4 15.34 -1.66 -6.52
C ALA A 4 15.47 -3.20 -6.65
N GLY A 5 16.51 -3.77 -6.03
CA GLY A 5 16.37 -5.09 -5.42
C GLY A 5 15.51 -4.88 -4.16
N GLU A 6 14.54 -5.73 -3.86
CA GLU A 6 14.81 -7.12 -3.54
C GLU A 6 13.74 -8.10 -4.08
N ARG A 7 14.25 -9.21 -4.65
CA ARG A 7 13.64 -10.55 -4.75
C ARG A 7 12.45 -10.74 -5.69
N LEU A 8 12.48 -10.10 -6.85
CA LEU A 8 12.10 -10.82 -8.06
C LEU A 8 13.21 -11.81 -8.39
N GLY A 9 13.11 -13.02 -7.82
CA GLY A 9 13.96 -14.14 -8.19
C GLY A 9 13.99 -14.30 -9.70
N PHE A 10 15.11 -14.84 -10.20
CA PHE A 10 15.35 -15.15 -11.61
C PHE A 10 14.33 -16.17 -12.14
N LEU A 11 13.08 -15.76 -12.32
CA LEU A 11 12.08 -16.51 -13.07
C LEU A 11 12.33 -16.20 -14.55
N PRO A 12 12.53 -17.19 -15.43
CA PRO A 12 12.57 -16.93 -16.86
C PRO A 12 11.19 -16.43 -17.32
N GLY A 13 11.14 -15.28 -18.00
CA GLY A 13 9.90 -14.67 -18.47
C GLY A 13 9.96 -13.16 -18.67
N ASP A 14 8.96 -12.62 -19.39
CA ASP A 14 8.79 -11.17 -19.61
C ASP A 14 8.47 -10.45 -18.28
N LEU A 15 8.71 -9.13 -18.21
CA LEU A 15 8.50 -8.32 -17.00
C LEU A 15 7.07 -8.48 -16.43
N SER A 16 6.09 -8.65 -17.32
CA SER A 16 4.70 -8.92 -16.96
C SER A 16 4.54 -10.22 -16.16
N GLN A 17 5.16 -11.33 -16.60
CA GLN A 17 5.06 -12.64 -15.96
C GLN A 17 5.71 -12.69 -14.56
N LYS A 18 6.67 -11.79 -14.33
CA LYS A 18 7.38 -11.63 -13.06
C LYS A 18 6.55 -10.89 -12.03
N VAL A 19 5.86 -9.83 -12.45
CA VAL A 19 5.10 -8.95 -11.56
C VAL A 19 3.74 -9.58 -11.21
N ASP A 20 3.22 -10.47 -12.07
CA ASP A 20 1.90 -11.11 -11.97
C ASP A 20 1.55 -11.73 -10.60
N PRO A 21 2.46 -12.46 -9.90
CA PRO A 21 2.15 -13.04 -8.58
C PRO A 21 1.85 -12.00 -7.50
N TYR A 22 2.53 -10.83 -7.54
CA TYR A 22 2.33 -9.75 -6.58
C TYR A 22 1.04 -8.97 -6.85
N LEU A 23 0.56 -9.01 -8.09
CA LEU A 23 -0.68 -8.35 -8.50
C LEU A 23 -1.92 -9.25 -8.32
N ARG A 24 -1.72 -10.55 -8.08
CA ARG A 24 -2.81 -11.52 -7.94
C ARG A 24 -3.85 -11.12 -6.88
N PRO A 25 -3.49 -10.66 -5.66
CA PRO A 25 -4.49 -10.21 -4.69
C PRO A 25 -5.37 -9.06 -5.21
N LEU A 26 -4.82 -8.16 -6.03
CA LEU A 26 -5.58 -7.07 -6.65
C LEU A 26 -6.54 -7.61 -7.71
N TYR A 27 -6.10 -8.55 -8.54
CA TYR A 27 -6.98 -9.20 -9.52
C TYR A 27 -8.12 -9.97 -8.84
N ASP A 28 -7.81 -10.72 -7.78
CA ASP A 28 -8.81 -11.48 -7.02
C ASP A 28 -9.86 -10.53 -6.41
N ALA A 29 -9.43 -9.43 -5.77
CA ALA A 29 -10.34 -8.42 -5.24
C ALA A 29 -11.22 -7.77 -6.32
N LEU A 30 -10.67 -7.50 -7.51
CA LEU A 30 -11.46 -6.96 -8.63
C LEU A 30 -12.48 -7.99 -9.13
N HIS A 31 -12.09 -9.27 -9.24
CA HIS A 31 -12.98 -10.35 -9.66
C HIS A 31 -14.13 -10.55 -8.68
N ASP A 32 -13.88 -10.47 -7.38
CA ASP A 32 -14.92 -10.58 -6.35
C ASP A 32 -15.92 -9.42 -6.41
N LEU A 33 -15.46 -8.20 -6.73
CA LEU A 33 -16.31 -7.01 -6.78
C LEU A 33 -17.13 -6.88 -8.08
N MET A 34 -16.54 -7.23 -9.22
CA MET A 34 -17.13 -6.95 -10.54
C MET A 34 -17.53 -8.21 -11.31
N GLY A 35 -17.00 -9.37 -10.93
CA GLY A 35 -17.08 -10.62 -11.69
C GLY A 35 -16.02 -10.68 -12.80
N HIS A 36 -15.54 -11.90 -13.07
CA HIS A 36 -14.45 -12.18 -14.00
C HIS A 36 -14.61 -11.51 -15.37
N ASP A 37 -15.75 -11.70 -16.04
CA ASP A 37 -15.97 -11.20 -17.40
C ASP A 37 -15.94 -9.67 -17.51
N LYS A 38 -16.40 -8.95 -16.47
CA LYS A 38 -16.38 -7.49 -16.47
C LYS A 38 -14.98 -6.94 -16.26
N VAL A 39 -14.20 -7.58 -15.38
CA VAL A 39 -12.81 -7.21 -15.13
C VAL A 39 -11.97 -7.37 -16.39
N GLN A 40 -12.08 -8.52 -17.06
CA GLN A 40 -11.36 -8.76 -18.33
C GLN A 40 -11.70 -7.70 -19.38
N LYS A 41 -12.98 -7.43 -19.62
CA LYS A 41 -13.42 -6.36 -20.55
C LYS A 41 -12.94 -4.97 -20.15
N ALA A 42 -12.83 -4.69 -18.84
CA ALA A 42 -12.35 -3.41 -18.36
C ALA A 42 -10.84 -3.24 -18.61
N PHE A 43 -10.04 -4.29 -18.45
CA PHE A 43 -8.62 -4.28 -18.83
C PHE A 43 -8.43 -4.16 -20.34
N GLU A 44 -9.17 -4.93 -21.14
CA GLU A 44 -9.12 -4.85 -22.62
C GLU A 44 -9.41 -3.43 -23.15
N ARG A 45 -10.30 -2.71 -22.47
CA ARG A 45 -10.68 -1.33 -22.80
C ARG A 45 -9.77 -0.27 -22.17
N ASN A 46 -8.72 -0.67 -21.44
CA ASN A 46 -7.87 0.21 -20.64
C ASN A 46 -8.65 1.08 -19.63
N ALA A 47 -9.80 0.60 -19.17
CA ALA A 47 -10.58 1.25 -18.11
C ALA A 47 -10.03 0.90 -16.72
N LEU A 48 -9.39 -0.26 -16.58
CA LEU A 48 -8.59 -0.65 -15.42
C LEU A 48 -7.13 -0.76 -15.83
N GLU A 49 -6.24 -0.26 -14.97
CA GLU A 49 -4.81 -0.36 -15.14
C GLU A 49 -4.19 -0.70 -13.77
N ILE A 50 -3.35 -1.73 -13.73
CA ILE A 50 -2.51 -2.04 -12.58
C ILE A 50 -1.07 -1.90 -13.05
N ALA A 51 -0.32 -1.01 -12.39
CA ALA A 51 1.05 -0.71 -12.79
C ALA A 51 1.93 -0.45 -11.57
N PRO A 52 3.22 -0.84 -11.62
CA PRO A 52 4.18 -0.48 -10.59
C PRO A 52 4.35 1.04 -10.47
N LEU A 53 4.67 1.52 -9.27
CA LEU A 53 4.88 2.94 -9.00
C LEU A 53 5.88 3.61 -9.96
N ALA A 54 6.92 2.90 -10.40
CA ALA A 54 7.92 3.40 -11.34
C ALA A 54 7.32 3.87 -12.68
N PHE A 55 6.20 3.28 -13.12
CA PHE A 55 5.54 3.60 -14.38
C PHE A 55 4.76 4.93 -14.31
N MET A 56 4.58 5.49 -13.11
CA MET A 56 3.90 6.78 -12.93
C MET A 56 4.79 7.96 -13.29
N ARG A 57 6.11 7.75 -13.42
CA ARG A 57 7.07 8.81 -13.71
C ARG A 57 6.75 9.45 -15.07
N GLY A 58 6.59 10.78 -15.08
CA GLY A 58 6.33 11.54 -16.30
C GLY A 58 4.88 11.48 -16.80
N ARG A 59 3.98 10.76 -16.11
CA ARG A 59 2.56 10.74 -16.45
C ARG A 59 1.81 11.90 -15.80
N THR A 60 0.68 12.27 -16.39
CA THR A 60 -0.33 13.12 -15.74
C THR A 60 -1.64 12.35 -15.81
N LEU A 61 -2.23 12.08 -14.66
CA LEU A 61 -3.43 11.26 -14.50
C LEU A 61 -4.64 12.20 -14.47
N ASN A 62 -5.29 12.39 -15.62
CA ASN A 62 -6.51 13.20 -15.73
C ASN A 62 -7.74 12.28 -15.75
N ASN A 63 -8.86 12.73 -15.17
CA ASN A 63 -10.14 12.03 -15.17
C ASN A 63 -10.06 10.57 -14.72
N ALA A 64 -9.20 10.29 -13.74
CA ALA A 64 -8.92 8.94 -13.25
C ALA A 64 -9.18 8.82 -11.74
N PHE A 65 -9.53 7.61 -11.30
CA PHE A 65 -9.50 7.23 -9.90
C PHE A 65 -8.28 6.34 -9.67
N VAL A 66 -7.37 6.78 -8.81
CA VAL A 66 -6.04 6.16 -8.65
C VAL A 66 -5.89 5.69 -7.20
N ILE A 67 -5.42 4.47 -7.01
CA ILE A 67 -5.09 3.93 -5.69
C ILE A 67 -3.59 3.65 -5.67
N LEU A 68 -2.89 4.24 -4.71
CA LEU A 68 -1.53 3.82 -4.36
C LEU A 68 -1.63 2.97 -3.09
N ASP A 69 -1.42 1.67 -3.24
CA ASP A 69 -1.46 0.73 -2.13
C ASP A 69 -0.06 0.44 -1.56
N GLU A 70 -0.03 -0.07 -0.33
CA GLU A 70 1.20 -0.37 0.43
C GLU A 70 2.16 0.83 0.50
N ALA A 71 1.60 2.04 0.63
CA ALA A 71 2.32 3.29 0.53
C ALA A 71 3.36 3.50 1.63
N GLN A 72 3.29 2.76 2.74
CA GLN A 72 4.31 2.76 3.77
C GLN A 72 5.69 2.35 3.24
N ASN A 73 5.72 1.59 2.14
CA ASN A 73 6.93 1.10 1.48
C ASN A 73 7.46 2.07 0.41
N THR A 74 6.90 3.27 0.32
CA THR A 74 7.42 4.33 -0.56
C THR A 74 8.42 5.23 0.16
N THR A 75 9.34 5.83 -0.58
CA THR A 75 10.19 6.91 -0.06
C THR A 75 9.46 8.27 -0.17
N PRO A 76 9.89 9.33 0.54
CA PRO A 76 9.32 10.66 0.40
C PRO A 76 9.41 11.19 -1.04
N GLU A 77 10.50 10.90 -1.74
CA GLU A 77 10.69 11.27 -3.15
C GLU A 77 9.71 10.54 -4.06
N GLN A 78 9.49 9.25 -3.83
CA GLN A 78 8.53 8.44 -4.59
C GLN A 78 7.09 8.88 -4.33
N MET A 79 6.74 9.16 -3.07
CA MET A 79 5.44 9.69 -2.68
C MET A 79 5.19 11.06 -3.34
N LYS A 80 6.17 11.97 -3.27
CA LYS A 80 6.09 13.28 -3.95
C LYS A 80 5.97 13.12 -5.46
N MET A 81 6.73 12.20 -6.06
CA MET A 81 6.66 11.89 -7.48
C MET A 81 5.23 11.49 -7.86
N PHE A 82 4.62 10.55 -7.12
CA PHE A 82 3.25 10.09 -7.34
C PHE A 82 2.20 11.19 -7.19
N LEU A 83 2.20 11.89 -6.05
CA LEU A 83 1.18 12.90 -5.74
C LEU A 83 1.19 14.05 -6.76
N THR A 84 2.34 14.38 -7.34
CA THR A 84 2.44 15.41 -8.40
C THR A 84 1.98 14.93 -9.77
N ARG A 85 1.58 13.65 -9.95
CA ARG A 85 0.99 13.15 -11.20
C ARG A 85 -0.52 13.35 -11.26
N ILE A 86 -1.17 13.71 -10.14
CA ILE A 86 -2.62 13.90 -10.07
C ILE A 86 -3.00 15.13 -10.91
N GLY A 87 -3.78 14.90 -11.96
CA GLY A 87 -4.24 15.92 -12.90
C GLY A 87 -5.68 16.36 -12.66
N PHE A 88 -6.26 17.04 -13.65
CA PHE A 88 -7.63 17.55 -13.56
C PHE A 88 -8.66 16.42 -13.55
N GLY A 89 -9.71 16.58 -12.76
CA GLY A 89 -10.80 15.61 -12.66
C GLY A 89 -10.41 14.28 -12.02
N ALA A 90 -9.16 14.13 -11.54
CA ALA A 90 -8.70 12.92 -10.90
C ALA A 90 -8.94 12.93 -9.39
N LYS A 91 -9.07 11.73 -8.82
CA LYS A 91 -9.06 11.49 -7.39
C LYS A 91 -8.02 10.41 -7.09
N ALA A 92 -7.25 10.62 -6.04
CA ALA A 92 -6.27 9.64 -5.59
C ALA A 92 -6.57 9.23 -4.14
N VAL A 93 -6.42 7.94 -3.87
CA VAL A 93 -6.43 7.36 -2.52
C VAL A 93 -5.08 6.71 -2.28
N VAL A 94 -4.48 6.99 -1.13
CA VAL A 94 -3.21 6.40 -0.72
C VAL A 94 -3.47 5.57 0.52
N THR A 95 -3.17 4.27 0.46
CA THR A 95 -3.40 3.30 1.53
C THR A 95 -2.09 2.70 2.01
N GLY A 96 -2.03 2.31 3.28
CA GLY A 96 -0.87 1.64 3.86
C GLY A 96 -0.96 1.48 5.37
N ASP A 97 -0.12 0.61 5.92
CA ASP A 97 -0.01 0.32 7.35
C ASP A 97 1.38 0.71 7.87
N VAL A 98 1.45 1.78 8.67
CA VAL A 98 2.70 2.30 9.23
C VAL A 98 3.41 1.32 10.18
N SER A 99 2.74 0.25 10.64
CA SER A 99 3.37 -0.80 11.45
C SER A 99 4.13 -1.84 10.62
N GLN A 100 3.91 -1.88 9.30
CA GLN A 100 4.45 -2.86 8.35
C GLN A 100 5.38 -2.19 7.33
N ILE A 101 6.33 -1.38 7.82
CA ILE A 101 7.32 -0.71 6.97
C ILE A 101 8.45 -1.69 6.65
N ASP A 102 8.57 -2.03 5.36
CA ASP A 102 9.62 -2.91 4.83
C ASP A 102 10.84 -2.15 4.30
N LEU A 103 10.89 -0.83 4.52
CA LEU A 103 12.03 0.01 4.13
C LEU A 103 13.26 -0.24 5.00
N PRO A 104 14.47 -0.03 4.47
CA PRO A 104 15.69 0.00 5.28
C PRO A 104 15.53 0.96 6.47
N LYS A 105 16.03 0.57 7.65
CA LYS A 105 15.84 1.35 8.90
C LYS A 105 16.30 2.81 8.84
N THR A 106 17.20 3.13 7.92
CA THR A 106 17.74 4.48 7.71
C THR A 106 16.84 5.36 6.84
N GLN A 107 15.83 4.77 6.20
CA GLN A 107 14.97 5.44 5.25
C GLN A 107 13.62 5.78 5.87
N LEU A 108 13.23 7.06 5.76
CA LEU A 108 11.93 7.52 6.19
C LEU A 108 10.85 7.00 5.23
N SER A 109 9.71 6.56 5.76
CA SER A 109 8.54 6.23 4.95
C SER A 109 7.90 7.49 4.36
N GLY A 110 7.61 7.45 3.06
CA GLY A 110 6.90 8.48 2.32
C GLY A 110 5.48 8.68 2.81
N LEU A 111 4.81 7.64 3.32
CA LEU A 111 3.47 7.75 3.90
C LEU A 111 3.50 8.58 5.19
N ILE A 112 4.43 8.28 6.10
CA ILE A 112 4.62 9.03 7.34
C ILE A 112 5.01 10.49 7.06
N ASP A 113 5.90 10.71 6.08
CA ASP A 113 6.29 12.06 5.69
C ASP A 113 5.12 12.84 5.09
N ALA A 114 4.36 12.23 4.19
CA ALA A 114 3.19 12.84 3.56
C ALA A 114 2.11 13.21 4.59
N GLU A 115 1.83 12.33 5.55
CA GLU A 115 0.89 12.61 6.64
C GLU A 115 1.28 13.88 7.41
N ARG A 116 2.58 14.07 7.67
CA ARG A 116 3.11 15.25 8.35
C ARG A 116 3.06 16.50 7.47
N VAL A 117 3.58 16.41 6.24
CA VAL A 117 3.79 17.55 5.33
C VAL A 117 2.46 18.05 4.76
N LEU A 118 1.53 17.15 4.47
CA LEU A 118 0.27 17.46 3.77
C LEU A 118 -0.88 17.81 4.72
N LYS A 119 -0.66 17.77 6.04
CA LYS A 119 -1.68 17.98 7.08
C LYS A 119 -2.52 19.25 6.91
N ARG A 120 -1.97 20.30 6.28
CA ARG A 120 -2.64 21.61 6.09
C ARG A 120 -2.99 21.91 4.63
N VAL A 121 -2.79 20.95 3.72
CA VAL A 121 -3.07 21.14 2.30
C VAL A 121 -4.57 20.97 2.06
N LYS A 122 -5.21 22.00 1.50
CA LYS A 122 -6.64 21.96 1.18
C LYS A 122 -6.90 20.89 0.12
N GLY A 123 -8.00 20.15 0.27
CA GLY A 123 -8.38 19.07 -0.64
C GLY A 123 -7.74 17.72 -0.33
N ILE A 124 -6.93 17.62 0.74
CA ILE A 124 -6.38 16.35 1.23
C ILE A 124 -7.05 16.02 2.57
N ALA A 125 -7.54 14.79 2.70
CA ALA A 125 -8.05 14.23 3.94
C ALA A 125 -7.15 13.08 4.39
N ILE A 126 -6.95 12.94 5.69
CA ILE A 126 -6.18 11.86 6.30
C ILE A 126 -7.12 11.12 7.24
N THR A 127 -7.35 9.84 6.93
CA THR A 127 -8.21 8.96 7.72
C THR A 127 -7.34 7.88 8.35
N ARG A 128 -7.39 7.75 9.68
CA ARG A 128 -6.69 6.69 10.40
C ARG A 128 -7.69 5.65 10.86
N PHE A 129 -7.52 4.43 10.38
CA PHE A 129 -8.24 3.27 10.89
C PHE A 129 -7.56 2.76 12.16
N THR A 130 -8.36 2.18 13.04
CA THR A 130 -7.96 1.55 14.28
C THR A 130 -8.28 0.06 14.22
N THR A 131 -7.81 -0.70 15.22
CA THR A 131 -8.17 -2.12 15.34
C THR A 131 -9.69 -2.34 15.48
N ALA A 132 -10.43 -1.34 15.96
CA ALA A 132 -11.90 -1.40 16.05
C ALA A 132 -12.58 -1.38 14.66
N ASP A 133 -11.91 -0.87 13.63
CA ASP A 133 -12.43 -0.81 12.27
C ASP A 133 -12.15 -2.11 11.48
N VAL A 134 -11.39 -3.05 12.07
CA VAL A 134 -10.94 -4.27 11.42
C VAL A 134 -11.93 -5.40 11.66
N VAL A 135 -12.79 -5.67 10.68
CA VAL A 135 -13.74 -6.78 10.74
C VAL A 135 -13.04 -8.07 10.29
N ARG A 136 -12.84 -9.00 11.22
CA ARG A 136 -12.22 -10.32 10.95
C ARG A 136 -13.22 -11.43 11.21
N HIS A 137 -13.04 -12.54 10.51
CA HIS A 137 -13.74 -13.77 10.84
C HIS A 137 -13.46 -14.15 12.32
N PRO A 138 -14.47 -14.57 13.12
CA PRO A 138 -14.29 -14.84 14.56
C PRO A 138 -13.19 -15.86 14.89
N LEU A 139 -12.94 -16.82 14.00
CA LEU A 139 -11.82 -17.75 14.13
C LEU A 139 -10.46 -17.04 14.04
N VAL A 140 -10.29 -16.12 13.08
CA VAL A 140 -9.05 -15.37 12.88
C VAL A 140 -8.77 -14.48 14.09
N ALA A 141 -9.80 -13.83 14.65
CA ALA A 141 -9.67 -13.05 15.88
C ALA A 141 -9.13 -13.91 17.04
N ARG A 142 -9.75 -15.07 17.30
CA ARG A 142 -9.29 -16.02 18.34
C ARG A 142 -7.87 -16.53 18.12
N ILE A 143 -7.46 -16.74 16.87
CA ILE A 143 -6.09 -17.14 16.54
C ILE A 143 -5.12 -16.00 16.90
N VAL A 144 -5.41 -14.77 16.50
CA VAL A 144 -4.57 -13.60 16.80
C VAL A 144 -4.46 -13.40 18.31
N ASP A 145 -5.56 -13.45 19.04
CA ASP A 145 -5.58 -13.31 20.50
C ASP A 145 -4.72 -14.37 21.19
N ALA A 146 -4.73 -15.62 20.70
CA ALA A 146 -3.91 -16.70 21.24
C ALA A 146 -2.40 -16.45 21.02
N TYR A 147 -2.01 -15.92 19.85
CA TYR A 147 -0.61 -15.55 19.58
C TYR A 147 -0.16 -14.33 20.40
N ASP A 148 -1.04 -13.35 20.59
CA ASP A 148 -0.75 -12.16 21.40
C ASP A 148 -0.64 -12.51 22.90
N GLY A 149 -1.48 -13.41 23.40
CA GLY A 149 -1.44 -13.91 24.78
C GLY A 149 -0.26 -14.83 25.10
N ALA A 150 0.30 -15.52 24.10
CA ALA A 150 1.47 -16.39 24.26
C ALA A 150 2.81 -15.62 24.33
N ARG A 151 2.84 -14.35 23.91
CA ARG A 151 4.02 -13.48 24.09
C ARG A 151 4.12 -13.05 25.57
N PRO A 152 5.20 -13.39 26.30
CA PRO A 152 5.37 -12.89 27.66
C PRO A 152 5.36 -11.36 27.62
N ARG A 153 4.47 -10.75 28.41
CA ARG A 153 4.53 -9.31 28.69
C ARG A 153 5.95 -9.02 29.14
N ALA A 154 6.73 -8.33 28.32
CA ALA A 154 8.04 -7.84 28.71
C ALA A 154 7.84 -7.07 30.02
N THR A 155 8.40 -7.62 31.09
CA THR A 155 8.38 -7.06 32.43
C THR A 155 8.88 -5.62 32.33
N ARG A 156 7.98 -4.65 32.46
CA ARG A 156 8.40 -3.27 32.76
C ARG A 156 9.12 -3.36 34.10
N GLY A 157 10.45 -3.29 34.03
CA GLY A 157 11.34 -3.31 35.18
C GLY A 157 10.88 -2.30 36.22
N GLY A 158 10.82 -2.75 37.47
CA GLY A 158 10.32 -1.99 38.59
C GLY A 158 11.12 -0.71 38.82
N GLY A 159 10.41 0.41 38.85
CA GLY A 159 10.80 1.59 39.61
C GLY A 159 10.47 1.34 41.08
N GLY A 160 11.37 0.66 41.79
CA GLY A 160 11.37 0.56 43.24
C GLY A 160 12.26 1.65 43.82
N ALA A 161 11.67 2.41 44.75
CA ALA A 161 12.23 3.46 45.58
C ALA A 161 13.70 3.29 46.03
N SER A 162 14.44 4.40 46.02
CA SER A 162 15.22 4.91 47.16
C SER A 162 15.43 6.42 46.99
#